data_AF-A0A0P9LAF2-F1
#
_entry.id   AF-A0A0P9LAF2-F1
#
_cell.length_a   1.000
_cell.length_b   1.000
_cell.length_c   1.000
_cell.angle_alpha   90.00
_cell.angle_beta   90.00
_cell.angle_gamma   90.00
#
_symmetry.space_group_name_H-M   'P 1'
#
loop_
_entity.id
_entity.type
_entity.pdbx_description
1 polymer ?
#
loop_
_entity_poly.entity_id
_entity_poly.type
_entity_poly.pdbx_seq_one_letter_code
_entity_poly.pdbx_strand_id
1 'polypeptide(L)' 'PEEWATTALDQHGFLIQQFTRMLALFNDTYGHVFARDAGDIDLKDVVHNDRILVVLIPALEISSTEAATLGRLYVSQ' A
#
# COMPACT_ATOMS: atom_id res chain seq x y z
N PRO A 1 14.58 -15.84 -18.60
CA PRO A 1 14.20 -16.37 -17.26
C PRO A 1 15.00 -17.61 -16.84
N GLU A 2 15.31 -18.53 -17.77
CA GLU A 2 16.09 -19.74 -17.50
C GLU A 2 17.60 -19.51 -17.27
N GLU A 3 18.14 -18.36 -17.69
CA GLU A 3 19.57 -18.00 -17.53
C GLU A 3 19.92 -17.26 -16.24
N TRP A 4 18.94 -16.95 -15.38
CA TRP A 4 19.22 -16.21 -14.16
C TRP A 4 19.86 -17.12 -13.11
N ALA A 5 20.93 -16.62 -12.48
CA ALA A 5 21.54 -17.31 -11.35
C ALA A 5 20.50 -17.48 -10.23
N THR A 6 20.48 -18.65 -9.58
CA THR A 6 19.52 -18.99 -8.52
C THR A 6 19.51 -17.94 -7.40
N THR A 7 20.68 -17.37 -7.09
CA THR A 7 20.83 -16.28 -6.12
C THR A 7 20.03 -15.03 -6.49
N ALA A 8 19.87 -14.70 -7.77
CA ALA A 8 19.05 -13.57 -8.20
C ALA A 8 17.56 -13.81 -7.91
N LEU A 9 17.08 -15.05 -8.07
CA LEU A 9 15.72 -15.44 -7.70
C LEU A 9 15.52 -15.40 -6.18
N ASP A 10 16.52 -15.83 -5.41
CA ASP A 10 16.48 -15.76 -3.94
C ASP A 10 16.42 -14.30 -3.45
N GLN A 11 17.26 -13.41 -3.99
CA GLN A 11 17.23 -11.99 -3.65
C GLN A 11 15.91 -11.31 -4.03
N HIS A 12 15.37 -11.67 -5.20
CA HIS A 12 14.04 -11.24 -5.60
C HIS A 12 12.97 -11.73 -4.61
N GLY A 13 13.05 -12.99 -4.15
CA GLY A 13 12.15 -13.55 -3.14
C GLY A 13 12.19 -12.78 -1.80
N PHE A 14 13.39 -12.46 -1.29
CA PHE A 14 13.54 -11.67 -0.06
C PHE A 14 12.94 -10.28 -0.18
N LEU A 15 13.09 -9.62 -1.33
CA LEU A 15 12.48 -8.31 -1.59
C LEU A 15 10.96 -8.40 -1.68
N ILE A 16 10.43 -9.37 -2.42
CA ILE A 16 8.98 -9.58 -2.56
C ILE A 16 8.32 -9.81 -1.19
N GLN A 17 8.96 -10.57 -0.30
CA GLN A 17 8.44 -10.83 1.05
C GLN A 17 8.22 -9.55 1.87
N GLN A 18 9.01 -8.50 1.63
CA GLN A 18 8.84 -7.21 2.31
C GLN A 18 7.53 -6.52 1.88
N PHE A 19 7.08 -6.75 0.65
CA PHE A 19 5.83 -6.19 0.13
C PHE A 19 4.61 -7.07 0.40
N THR A 20 4.79 -8.39 0.58
CA THR A 20 3.67 -9.34 0.75
C THR A 20 2.70 -8.92 1.85
N ARG A 21 3.19 -8.48 3.02
CA ARG A 21 2.34 -8.03 4.12
C ARG A 21 1.54 -6.78 3.76
N MET A 22 2.18 -5.81 3.12
CA MET A 22 1.53 -4.56 2.70
C MET A 22 0.44 -4.84 1.65
N LEU A 23 0.75 -5.67 0.65
CA LEU A 23 -0.20 -6.05 -0.40
C LEU A 23 -1.39 -6.84 0.14
N ALA A 24 -1.16 -7.73 1.12
CA ALA A 24 -2.24 -8.45 1.80
C ALA A 24 -3.15 -7.49 2.59
N LEU A 25 -2.60 -6.55 3.35
CA LEU A 25 -3.38 -5.50 4.03
C LEU A 25 -4.22 -4.68 3.04
N PHE A 26 -3.62 -4.31 1.91
CA PHE A 26 -4.29 -3.54 0.87
C PHE A 26 -5.46 -4.32 0.25
N ASN A 27 -5.25 -5.59 -0.10
CA ASN A 27 -6.25 -6.41 -0.76
C ASN A 27 -7.35 -6.89 0.20
N ASP A 28 -6.96 -7.40 1.37
CA ASP A 28 -7.87 -8.14 2.24
C ASP A 28 -8.55 -7.24 3.27
N THR A 29 -7.81 -6.29 3.86
CA THR A 29 -8.34 -5.40 4.91
C THR A 29 -8.95 -4.14 4.32
N TYR A 30 -8.25 -3.50 3.38
CA TYR A 30 -8.65 -2.21 2.81
C TYR A 30 -9.12 -2.31 1.35
N GLY A 31 -9.36 -3.52 0.83
CA GLY A 31 -9.79 -3.72 -0.55
C GLY A 31 -11.08 -2.99 -0.88
N HIS A 32 -11.96 -2.80 0.10
CA HIS A 32 -13.20 -2.02 -0.05
C HIS A 32 -12.97 -0.49 -0.17
N VAL A 33 -11.84 0.01 0.33
CA VAL A 33 -11.45 1.44 0.24
C VAL A 33 -10.71 1.72 -1.06
N PHE A 34 -9.88 0.78 -1.52
CA PHE A 34 -9.01 0.95 -2.69
C PHE A 34 -9.41 0.12 -3.91
N ALA A 35 -10.63 -0.43 -3.93
CA ALA A 35 -11.13 -1.12 -5.11
C ALA A 35 -11.14 -0.17 -6.30
N ARG A 36 -10.80 -0.70 -7.49
CA ARG A 36 -10.74 0.05 -8.76
C ARG A 36 -12.00 0.86 -9.05
N ASP A 37 -13.15 0.36 -8.62
CA ASP A 37 -14.46 0.96 -8.85
C ASP A 37 -14.99 1.73 -7.61
N ALA A 38 -14.21 1.80 -6.52
CA ALA A 38 -14.52 2.53 -5.28
C ALA A 38 -13.73 3.85 -5.16
N GLY A 39 -13.09 4.30 -6.24
CA GLY A 39 -12.25 5.49 -6.30
C GLY A 39 -13.04 6.81 -6.29
N ASP A 40 -13.83 7.05 -5.25
CA ASP A 40 -14.52 8.34 -5.04
C ASP A 40 -13.51 9.49 -4.78
N ILE A 41 -12.27 9.14 -4.41
CA ILE A 41 -11.19 10.08 -4.08
C ILE A 41 -9.99 9.82 -4.99
N ASP A 42 -9.66 10.80 -5.82
CA ASP A 42 -8.40 10.87 -6.56
C ASP A 42 -7.40 11.78 -5.84
N LEU A 43 -6.30 11.21 -5.34
CA LEU A 43 -5.26 11.96 -4.62
C LEU A 43 -4.63 13.06 -5.48
N LYS A 44 -4.53 12.86 -6.80
CA LYS A 44 -4.02 13.87 -7.70
C LYS A 44 -5.00 15.04 -7.82
N ASP A 45 -6.29 14.77 -7.95
CA ASP A 45 -7.35 15.79 -7.99
C ASP A 45 -7.39 16.62 -6.70
N VAL A 46 -7.20 15.97 -5.54
CA VAL A 46 -7.17 16.64 -4.24
C VAL A 46 -6.07 17.71 -4.20
N VAL A 47 -4.86 17.38 -4.65
CA VAL A 47 -3.71 18.30 -4.65
C VAL A 47 -3.86 19.41 -5.69
N HIS A 48 -4.36 19.11 -6.90
CA HIS A 48 -4.43 20.10 -7.98
C HIS A 48 -5.58 21.11 -7.83
N ASN A 49 -6.61 20.79 -7.05
CA ASN A 49 -7.80 21.62 -6.87
C ASN A 49 -7.99 22.11 -5.43
N ASP A 50 -6.93 22.12 -4.62
CA ASP A 50 -6.93 22.59 -3.22
C ASP A 50 -8.07 22.01 -2.37
N ARG A 51 -8.36 20.71 -2.54
CA ARG A 51 -9.41 20.04 -1.78
C ARG A 51 -8.88 19.58 -0.42
N ILE A 52 -9.77 19.56 0.56
CA ILE A 52 -9.45 19.06 1.90
C ILE A 52 -9.67 17.55 1.92
N LEU A 53 -8.61 16.80 2.24
CA LEU A 53 -8.64 15.36 2.48
C LEU A 53 -8.26 15.05 3.93
N VAL A 54 -9.08 14.26 4.62
CA VAL A 54 -8.81 13.78 5.98
C VAL A 54 -8.81 12.26 5.97
N VAL A 55 -7.69 11.67 6.40
CA VAL A 55 -7.52 10.21 6.51
C VAL A 55 -7.40 9.84 7.98
N LEU A 56 -8.27 8.94 8.45
CA LEU A 56 -8.23 8.42 9.81
C LEU A 56 -7.53 7.05 9.81
N ILE A 57 -6.39 6.95 10.50
CA ILE A 57 -5.67 5.67 10.66
C ILE A 57 -6.14 5.01 11.96
N PRO A 58 -6.69 3.77 11.93
CA PRO A 58 -7.19 3.09 13.11
C PRO A 58 -6.04 2.58 14.00
N ALA A 59 -5.47 3.46 14.82
CA ALA A 59 -4.26 3.19 15.61
C ALA A 59 -4.44 2.20 16.79
N LEU A 60 -5.68 1.84 17.14
CA LEU A 60 -5.99 0.95 18.27
C LEU A 60 -6.16 -0.52 17.86
N GLU A 61 -6.36 -0.79 16.56
CA GLU A 61 -6.64 -2.14 16.04
C GLU A 61 -5.43 -2.77 15.33
N ILE A 62 -4.40 -1.96 15.03
CA ILE A 62 -3.25 -2.38 14.23
C ILE A 62 -1.94 -2.05 14.93
N SER A 63 -0.88 -2.78 14.58
CA SER A 63 0.46 -2.48 15.08
C SER A 63 0.97 -1.13 14.55
N SER A 64 1.90 -0.51 15.28
CA SER A 64 2.53 0.76 14.87
C SER A 64 3.21 0.68 13.50
N THR A 65 3.77 -0.48 13.15
CA THR A 65 4.39 -0.75 11.85
C THR A 65 3.37 -0.76 10.71
N GLU A 66 2.19 -1.31 10.95
CA GLU A 66 1.10 -1.36 9.97
C GLU A 66 0.49 0.02 9.77
N ALA A 67 0.27 0.76 10.86
CA ALA A 67 -0.17 2.16 10.80
C ALA A 67 0.80 3.04 9.98
N ALA A 68 2.10 2.91 10.20
CA ALA A 68 3.11 3.63 9.44
C ALA A 68 3.14 3.23 7.95
N THR A 69 2.83 1.97 7.64
CA THR A 69 2.79 1.47 6.26
C THR A 69 1.57 2.01 5.51
N LEU A 70 0.40 2.08 6.16
CA LEU A 70 -0.78 2.74 5.60
C LEU A 70 -0.54 4.23 5.37
N GLY A 71 0.05 4.93 6.34
CA GLY A 71 0.41 6.35 6.18
C GLY A 71 1.34 6.59 4.98
N ARG A 72 2.36 5.73 4.79
CA ARG A 72 3.24 5.81 3.62
C ARG A 72 2.52 5.61 2.30
N LEU A 73 1.53 4.71 2.24
CA LEU A 73 0.74 4.49 1.03
C LEU A 73 0.00 5.76 0.60
N TYR A 74 -0.63 6.49 1.53
CA TYR A 74 -1.33 7.73 1.17
C TYR A 74 -0.40 8.84 0.67
N VAL A 75 0.86 8.85 1.09
CA VAL A 75 1.85 9.87 0.70
C VAL A 75 2.56 9.51 -0.60
N SER A 76 2.68 8.24 -0.96
CA SER A 76 3.45 7.79 -2.13
C SER A 76 2.63 7.52 -3.40
N GLN A 77 1.33 7.82 -3.42
CA GLN A 77 0.49 7.73 -4.63
C GLN A 77 0.74 8.91 -5.56
#